data_AF-A0A8J2UAA5-F1
#
_entry.id   AF-A0A8J2UAA5-F1
#
_cell.length_a   1.000
_cell.length_b   1.000
_cell.length_c   1.000
_cell.angle_alpha   90.00
_cell.angle_beta   90.00
_cell.angle_gamma   90.00
#
_symmetry.space_group_name_H-M   'P 1'
#
loop_
_entity.id
_entity.type
_entity.pdbx_description
1 polymer ?
#
loop_
_entity_poly.entity_id
_entity_poly.type
_entity_poly.pdbx_seq_one_letter_code
_entity_poly.pdbx_strand_id
1 'polypeptide(L)'
;MLFTSTAMVFDASSDGPYQTTSPANPQDDYGRMKLASEQAVVSACPDALIARIGWQIHDRRGGNHMFEALSQQMEQNGKVTASETWIPATSLMSDTAETLMALLLQGQRGLFHLDSNAVASLNFAEIVKRLNNKLNAGWKIDVDQSYRHDQRLLDARVVMPRLSCRL
;
A
#
# COMPACT_ATOMS: atom_id res chain seq x y z
N MET A 1 -1.57 10.70 -19.12
CA MET A 1 -1.91 9.30 -18.80
C MET A 1 -1.61 9.06 -17.32
N LEU A 2 -2.48 8.35 -16.59
CA LEU A 2 -2.21 7.91 -15.22
C LEU A 2 -1.98 6.40 -15.22
N PHE A 3 -0.91 5.94 -14.57
CA PHE A 3 -0.67 4.53 -14.33
C PHE A 3 -0.50 4.24 -12.83
N THR A 4 -1.32 3.34 -12.30
CA THR A 4 -1.21 2.87 -10.91
C THR A 4 -0.29 1.66 -10.86
N SER A 5 0.86 1.86 -10.23
CA SER A 5 1.84 0.82 -9.91
C SER A 5 1.65 0.35 -8.46
N THR A 6 2.70 -0.21 -7.83
CA THR A 6 2.57 -0.93 -6.56
C THR A 6 3.83 -0.85 -5.71
N ALA A 7 3.68 -0.97 -4.39
CA ALA A 7 4.79 -1.19 -3.46
C ALA A 7 5.52 -2.53 -3.70
N MET A 8 4.89 -3.50 -4.38
CA MET A 8 5.48 -4.80 -4.71
C MET A 8 6.64 -4.72 -5.73
N VAL A 9 6.97 -3.52 -6.23
CA VAL A 9 8.23 -3.28 -6.95
C VAL A 9 9.45 -3.30 -6.03
N PHE A 10 9.21 -3.33 -4.70
CA PHE A 10 10.24 -3.46 -3.68
C PHE A 10 10.08 -4.76 -2.89
N ASP A 11 11.17 -5.48 -2.75
CA ASP A 11 11.25 -6.74 -1.99
C ASP A 11 11.93 -6.55 -0.63
N ALA A 12 11.60 -7.44 0.31
CA ALA A 12 12.07 -7.40 1.70
C ALA A 12 13.61 -7.56 1.86
N SER A 13 14.33 -8.00 0.83
CA SER A 13 15.81 -8.00 0.82
C SER A 13 16.44 -6.61 0.92
N SER A 14 15.71 -5.56 0.53
CA SER A 14 16.10 -4.17 0.72
C SER A 14 15.13 -3.54 1.70
N ASP A 15 15.33 -3.65 3.01
CA ASP A 15 14.38 -3.11 4.00
C ASP A 15 14.21 -1.59 3.82
N GLY A 16 12.96 -1.11 3.81
CA GLY A 16 12.64 0.30 3.58
C GLY A 16 12.89 1.20 4.81
N PRO A 17 12.33 2.42 4.81
CA PRO A 17 11.30 2.93 3.89
C PRO A 17 11.87 3.42 2.54
N TYR A 18 11.08 3.36 1.47
CA TYR A 18 11.54 3.62 0.09
C TYR A 18 11.21 5.01 -0.44
N GLN A 19 12.21 5.70 -0.98
CA GLN A 19 12.01 6.94 -1.73
C GLN A 19 11.70 6.63 -3.20
N THR A 20 11.19 7.60 -3.95
CA THR A 20 10.98 7.46 -5.41
C THR A 20 12.27 7.21 -6.19
N THR A 21 13.41 7.56 -5.60
CA THR A 21 14.77 7.31 -6.12
C THR A 21 15.35 5.96 -5.69
N SER A 22 14.70 5.23 -4.77
CA SER A 22 15.14 3.90 -4.36
C SER A 22 15.05 2.93 -5.55
N PRO A 23 16.07 2.08 -5.76
CA PRO A 23 16.05 1.10 -6.84
C PRO A 23 14.96 0.05 -6.59
N ALA A 24 14.12 -0.20 -7.58
CA ALA A 24 13.13 -1.27 -7.54
C ALA A 24 13.83 -2.63 -7.70
N ASN A 25 13.39 -3.64 -6.94
CA ASN A 25 13.99 -4.98 -6.89
C ASN A 25 12.93 -6.09 -6.73
N PRO A 26 11.87 -6.14 -7.56
CA PRO A 26 10.77 -7.08 -7.36
C PRO A 26 11.20 -8.55 -7.50
N GLN A 27 10.81 -9.40 -6.55
CA GLN A 27 11.08 -10.84 -6.56
C GLN A 27 9.88 -11.68 -6.98
N ASP A 28 8.66 -11.15 -6.92
CA ASP A 28 7.47 -11.82 -7.43
C ASP A 28 7.14 -11.40 -8.88
N ASP A 29 6.33 -12.22 -9.56
CA ASP A 29 5.95 -11.98 -10.96
C ASP A 29 5.11 -10.72 -11.14
N TYR A 30 4.28 -10.37 -10.15
CA TYR A 30 3.40 -9.21 -10.20
C TYR A 30 4.20 -7.89 -10.11
N GLY A 31 5.16 -7.81 -9.20
CA GLY A 31 6.10 -6.71 -9.04
C GLY A 31 6.96 -6.53 -10.28
N ARG A 32 7.49 -7.63 -10.86
CA ARG A 32 8.24 -7.59 -12.12
C ARG A 32 7.40 -7.05 -13.27
N MET A 33 6.17 -7.55 -13.41
CA MET A 33 5.22 -7.09 -14.43
C MET A 33 4.90 -5.60 -14.26
N LYS A 34 4.66 -5.13 -13.02
CA LYS A 34 4.37 -3.72 -12.75
C LYS A 34 5.56 -2.82 -13.05
N LEU A 35 6.77 -3.22 -12.68
CA LEU A 35 7.98 -2.46 -13.00
C LEU A 35 8.23 -2.38 -14.52
N ALA A 36 8.06 -3.49 -15.25
CA ALA A 36 8.14 -3.47 -16.71
C ALA A 36 7.07 -2.56 -17.34
N SER A 37 5.87 -2.53 -16.75
CA SER A 37 4.79 -1.64 -17.18
C SER A 37 5.12 -0.16 -16.92
N GLU A 38 5.76 0.17 -15.79
CA GLU A 38 6.26 1.53 -15.54
C GLU A 38 7.20 1.99 -16.66
N GLN A 39 8.17 1.14 -17.04
CA GLN A 39 9.13 1.45 -18.10
C GLN A 39 8.46 1.62 -19.46
N ALA A 40 7.51 0.76 -19.80
CA ALA A 40 6.73 0.85 -21.04
C ALA A 40 5.89 2.15 -21.09
N VAL A 41 5.27 2.51 -19.96
CA VAL A 41 4.50 3.75 -19.82
C VAL A 41 5.39 4.99 -20.03
N VAL A 42 6.56 5.06 -19.40
CA VAL A 42 7.49 6.18 -19.58
C VAL A 42 7.97 6.27 -21.03
N SER A 43 8.26 5.13 -21.66
CA SER A 43 8.70 5.07 -23.06
C SER A 43 7.62 5.57 -24.04
N ALA A 44 6.36 5.16 -23.84
CA ALA A 44 5.25 5.55 -24.73
C ALA A 44 4.67 6.94 -24.41
N CYS A 45 4.74 7.38 -23.15
CA CYS A 45 4.19 8.65 -22.67
C CYS A 45 5.14 9.24 -21.61
N PRO A 46 6.18 10.00 -22.04
CA PRO A 46 7.16 10.60 -21.13
C PRO A 46 6.55 11.52 -20.07
N ASP A 47 5.37 12.07 -20.35
CA ASP A 47 4.60 12.95 -19.48
C ASP A 47 3.58 12.22 -18.60
N ALA A 48 3.65 10.88 -18.51
CA ALA A 48 2.74 10.11 -17.66
C ALA A 48 2.93 10.42 -16.16
N LEU A 49 1.84 10.32 -15.41
CA LEU A 49 1.89 10.21 -13.96
C LEU A 49 1.90 8.72 -13.60
N ILE A 50 2.93 8.30 -12.88
CA ILE A 50 3.02 6.95 -12.31
C ILE A 50 2.88 7.07 -10.79
N ALA A 51 1.94 6.35 -10.20
CA ALA A 51 1.74 6.33 -8.76
C ALA A 51 1.98 4.92 -8.21
N ARG A 52 3.03 4.73 -7.40
CA ARG A 52 3.19 3.49 -6.62
C ARG A 52 2.35 3.61 -5.35
N ILE A 53 1.48 2.63 -5.15
CA ILE A 53 0.56 2.55 -4.02
C ILE A 53 0.74 1.26 -3.24
N GLY A 54 0.46 1.31 -1.95
CA GLY A 54 0.41 0.15 -1.07
C GLY A 54 -0.90 -0.65 -1.15
N TRP A 55 -1.06 -1.62 -0.26
CA TRP A 55 -2.27 -2.42 -0.17
C TRP A 55 -3.46 -1.56 0.26
N GLN A 56 -4.51 -1.51 -0.54
CA GLN A 56 -5.64 -0.61 -0.29
C GLN A 56 -6.60 -1.15 0.77
N ILE A 57 -7.27 -0.25 1.47
CA ILE A 57 -8.33 -0.55 2.44
C ILE A 57 -9.65 0.06 1.94
N HIS A 58 -10.71 -0.73 1.98
CA HIS A 58 -12.08 -0.33 1.72
C HIS A 58 -12.99 -0.94 2.80
N ASP A 59 -14.11 -0.29 3.10
CA ASP A 59 -14.98 -0.61 4.25
C ASP A 59 -16.09 -1.62 3.93
N ARG A 60 -16.21 -2.05 2.68
CA ARG A 60 -17.16 -3.07 2.22
C ARG A 60 -16.45 -4.32 1.75
N ARG A 61 -17.12 -5.46 1.89
CA ARG A 61 -16.66 -6.77 1.36
C ARG A 61 -16.64 -6.77 -0.17
N GLY A 62 -15.82 -7.66 -0.74
CA GLY A 62 -15.64 -7.90 -2.18
C GLY A 62 -14.37 -7.27 -2.77
N GLY A 63 -13.93 -7.77 -3.93
CA GLY A 63 -12.74 -7.26 -4.62
C GLY A 63 -11.41 -7.73 -4.02
N ASN A 64 -10.34 -6.98 -4.25
CA ASN A 64 -8.97 -7.33 -3.83
C ASN A 64 -8.37 -6.20 -2.97
N HIS A 65 -8.75 -6.16 -1.69
CA HIS A 65 -8.26 -5.18 -0.72
C HIS A 65 -8.16 -5.81 0.67
N MET A 66 -7.48 -5.11 1.59
CA MET A 66 -7.09 -5.66 2.90
C MET A 66 -8.27 -6.19 3.71
N PHE A 67 -9.36 -5.41 3.83
CA PHE A 67 -10.54 -5.85 4.59
C PHE A 67 -11.15 -7.17 4.06
N GLU A 68 -11.25 -7.33 2.74
CA GLU A 68 -11.77 -8.57 2.15
C GLU A 68 -10.82 -9.74 2.42
N ALA A 69 -9.52 -9.57 2.19
CA ALA A 69 -8.54 -10.63 2.39
C ALA A 69 -8.46 -11.10 3.85
N LEU A 70 -8.49 -10.18 4.81
CA LEU A 70 -8.49 -10.52 6.24
C LEU A 70 -9.78 -11.22 6.66
N SER A 71 -10.92 -10.80 6.10
CA SER A 71 -12.18 -11.49 6.38
C SER A 71 -12.19 -12.91 5.81
N GLN A 72 -11.66 -13.12 4.60
CA GLN A 72 -11.50 -14.46 4.04
C GLN A 72 -10.54 -15.32 4.87
N GLN A 73 -9.45 -14.75 5.37
CA GLN A 73 -8.53 -15.46 6.27
C GLN A 73 -9.24 -15.91 7.55
N MET A 74 -10.07 -15.04 8.15
CA MET A 74 -10.89 -15.38 9.31
C MET A 74 -11.88 -16.52 9.00
N GLU A 75 -12.57 -16.45 7.87
CA GLU A 75 -13.54 -17.47 7.44
C GLU A 75 -12.89 -18.84 7.19
N GLN A 76 -11.68 -18.85 6.62
CA GLN A 76 -10.96 -20.08 6.27
C GLN A 76 -10.22 -20.70 7.47
N ASN A 77 -9.61 -19.86 8.32
CA ASN A 77 -8.68 -20.33 9.35
C ASN A 77 -9.18 -20.12 10.78
N GLY A 78 -10.33 -19.43 10.97
CA GLY A 78 -10.86 -19.05 12.28
C GLY A 78 -10.02 -18.00 13.00
N LYS A 79 -9.05 -17.39 12.32
CA LYS A 79 -8.16 -16.34 12.84
C LYS A 79 -7.55 -15.50 11.72
N VAL A 80 -7.15 -14.28 12.06
CA VAL A 80 -6.36 -13.38 11.22
C VAL A 80 -4.95 -13.30 11.79
N THR A 81 -3.96 -13.76 11.02
CA THR A 81 -2.55 -13.68 11.43
C THR A 81 -1.97 -12.34 11.00
N ALA A 82 -1.34 -11.63 11.93
CA ALA A 82 -0.78 -10.30 11.69
C ALA A 82 0.60 -10.13 12.32
N SER A 83 1.64 -10.01 11.48
CA SER A 83 3.01 -9.77 11.95
C SER A 83 3.16 -8.37 12.55
N GLU A 84 3.80 -8.27 13.72
CA GLU A 84 4.16 -6.98 14.32
C GLU A 84 5.49 -6.41 13.79
N THR A 85 6.23 -7.17 12.98
CA THR A 85 7.51 -6.75 12.38
C THR A 85 7.40 -6.34 10.91
N TRP A 86 6.17 -6.30 10.37
CA TRP A 86 5.87 -5.77 9.05
C TRP A 86 5.20 -4.40 9.15
N ILE A 87 5.75 -3.40 8.46
CA ILE A 87 5.17 -2.06 8.32
C ILE A 87 4.75 -1.88 6.86
N PRO A 88 3.49 -2.17 6.50
CA PRO A 88 3.04 -2.10 5.10
C PRO A 88 2.87 -0.65 4.63
N ALA A 89 3.14 -0.41 3.35
CA ALA A 89 2.50 0.71 2.66
C ALA A 89 1.00 0.41 2.52
N THR A 90 0.14 1.33 2.96
CA THR A 90 -1.31 1.14 2.88
C THR A 90 -2.06 2.45 3.04
N SER A 91 -3.25 2.53 2.45
CA SER A 91 -4.11 3.72 2.46
C SER A 91 -5.57 3.31 2.35
N LEU A 92 -6.48 4.17 2.81
CA LEU A 92 -7.86 4.05 2.39
C LEU A 92 -7.96 4.37 0.89
N MET A 93 -8.74 3.59 0.16
CA MET A 93 -8.90 3.73 -1.28
C MET A 93 -9.42 5.11 -1.68
N SER A 94 -10.27 5.72 -0.84
CA SER A 94 -10.77 7.09 -1.02
C SER A 94 -9.64 8.12 -0.96
N ASP A 95 -8.74 8.03 0.02
CA ASP A 95 -7.62 8.97 0.18
C ASP A 95 -6.63 8.86 -0.98
N THR A 96 -6.39 7.64 -1.46
CA THR A 96 -5.58 7.42 -2.67
C THR A 96 -6.26 8.03 -3.90
N ALA A 97 -7.56 7.82 -4.10
CA ALA A 97 -8.29 8.38 -5.23
C ALA A 97 -8.31 9.92 -5.22
N GLU A 98 -8.56 10.54 -4.07
CA GLU A 98 -8.52 12.00 -3.89
C GLU A 98 -7.13 12.57 -4.20
N THR A 99 -6.08 11.91 -3.71
CA THR A 99 -4.69 12.34 -3.96
C THR A 99 -4.33 12.22 -5.43
N LEU A 100 -4.70 11.11 -6.09
CA LEU A 100 -4.50 10.94 -7.53
C LEU A 100 -5.21 12.02 -8.35
N MET A 101 -6.45 12.33 -8.00
CA MET A 101 -7.22 13.38 -8.67
C MET A 101 -6.57 14.75 -8.48
N ALA A 102 -6.11 15.07 -7.27
CA ALA A 102 -5.41 16.32 -6.99
C ALA A 102 -4.13 16.46 -7.84
N LEU A 103 -3.29 15.41 -7.90
CA LEU A 103 -2.07 15.43 -8.72
C LEU A 103 -2.39 15.62 -10.22
N LEU A 104 -3.45 14.97 -10.72
CA LEU A 104 -3.90 15.12 -12.10
C LEU A 104 -4.37 16.54 -12.41
N LEU A 105 -5.19 17.13 -11.52
CA LEU A 105 -5.69 18.50 -11.67
C LEU A 105 -4.57 19.54 -11.59
N GLN A 106 -3.52 19.26 -10.82
CA GLN A 106 -2.31 20.09 -10.74
C GLN A 106 -1.36 19.89 -11.93
N GLY A 107 -1.67 18.99 -12.87
CA GLY A 107 -0.83 18.69 -14.02
C GLY A 107 0.51 18.04 -13.67
N GLN A 108 0.59 17.35 -12.52
CA GLN A 108 1.81 16.66 -12.08
C GLN A 108 2.16 15.50 -13.02
N ARG A 109 3.47 15.27 -13.19
CA ARG A 109 4.04 14.26 -14.09
C ARG A 109 5.21 13.56 -13.42
N GLY A 110 5.50 12.34 -13.87
CA GLY A 110 6.56 11.50 -13.31
C GLY A 110 6.07 10.54 -12.24
N LEU A 111 7.04 9.96 -11.52
CA LEU A 111 6.80 8.95 -10.50
C LEU A 111 6.52 9.58 -9.14
N PHE A 112 5.46 9.12 -8.48
CA PHE A 112 5.06 9.49 -7.12
C PHE A 112 4.82 8.25 -6.26
N HIS A 113 5.10 8.38 -4.97
CA HIS A 113 4.68 7.40 -3.96
C HIS A 113 3.49 7.95 -3.18
N LEU A 114 2.44 7.13 -3.03
CA LEU A 114 1.23 7.46 -2.28
C LEU A 114 1.04 6.44 -1.16
N ASP A 115 1.27 6.87 0.07
CA ASP A 115 1.17 6.03 1.27
C ASP A 115 0.76 6.82 2.51
N SER A 116 -0.45 6.58 2.99
CA SER A 116 -1.01 7.17 4.21
C SER A 116 -0.32 6.64 5.49
N ASN A 117 0.38 5.51 5.42
CA ASN A 117 1.13 4.94 6.54
C ASN A 117 2.57 5.45 6.63
N ALA A 118 3.05 6.23 5.64
CA ALA A 118 4.43 6.68 5.53
C ALA A 118 4.98 7.32 6.82
N VAL A 119 4.17 8.17 7.47
CA VAL A 119 4.55 8.87 8.71
C VAL A 119 4.18 8.08 9.96
N ALA A 120 2.95 7.55 10.01
CA ALA A 120 2.44 6.88 11.21
C ALA A 120 3.18 5.58 11.52
N SER A 121 3.73 4.92 10.50
CA SER A 121 4.56 3.72 10.62
C SER A 121 3.88 2.61 11.42
N LEU A 122 2.57 2.48 11.27
CA LEU A 122 1.82 1.44 11.95
C LEU A 122 2.26 0.08 11.42
N ASN A 123 2.59 -0.84 12.31
CA ASN A 123 2.84 -2.21 11.89
C ASN A 123 1.51 -2.91 11.52
N PHE A 124 1.60 -4.06 10.86
CA PHE A 124 0.43 -4.75 10.35
C PHE A 124 -0.50 -5.22 11.47
N ALA A 125 0.04 -5.69 12.61
CA ALA A 125 -0.77 -6.03 13.77
C ALA A 125 -1.59 -4.83 14.32
N GLU A 126 -1.01 -3.62 14.36
CA GLU A 126 -1.71 -2.39 14.76
C GLU A 126 -2.80 -2.01 13.76
N ILE A 127 -2.52 -2.11 12.46
CA ILE A 127 -3.49 -1.84 11.38
C ILE A 127 -4.68 -2.81 11.49
N VAL A 128 -4.43 -4.10 11.61
CA VAL A 128 -5.47 -5.14 11.71
C VAL A 128 -6.33 -4.91 12.96
N LYS A 129 -5.72 -4.61 14.12
CA LYS A 129 -6.46 -4.30 15.36
C LYS A 129 -7.37 -3.08 15.20
N ARG A 130 -6.85 -1.98 14.64
CA ARG A 130 -7.64 -0.76 14.42
C ARG A 130 -8.76 -1.00 13.41
N LEU A 131 -8.48 -1.68 12.32
CA LEU A 131 -9.48 -2.00 11.30
C LEU A 131 -10.58 -2.92 11.84
N ASN A 132 -10.22 -3.93 12.64
CA ASN A 132 -11.17 -4.82 13.31
C ASN A 132 -12.13 -4.04 14.22
N ASN A 133 -11.60 -3.10 15.00
CA ASN A 133 -12.40 -2.24 15.87
C ASN A 133 -13.29 -1.29 15.07
N LYS A 134 -12.73 -0.61 14.07
CA LYS A 134 -13.45 0.37 13.23
C LYS A 134 -14.64 -0.24 12.51
N LEU A 135 -14.45 -1.44 11.95
CA LEU A 135 -15.46 -2.13 11.16
C LEU A 135 -16.33 -3.10 11.99
N ASN A 136 -16.04 -3.24 13.29
CA ASN A 136 -16.66 -4.23 14.17
C ASN A 136 -16.64 -5.64 13.54
N ALA A 137 -15.50 -6.04 12.96
CA ALA A 137 -15.41 -7.22 12.10
C ALA A 137 -15.38 -8.56 12.87
N GLY A 138 -15.14 -8.52 14.19
CA GLY A 138 -15.16 -9.71 15.04
C GLY A 138 -14.00 -10.68 14.80
N TRP A 139 -12.89 -10.22 14.22
CA TRP A 139 -11.75 -11.08 13.93
C TRP A 139 -11.04 -11.52 15.21
N LYS A 140 -10.68 -12.80 15.26
CA LYS A 140 -9.72 -13.33 16.23
C LYS A 140 -8.30 -13.09 15.70
N ILE A 141 -7.60 -12.12 16.27
CA ILE A 141 -6.27 -11.71 15.79
C ILE A 141 -5.19 -12.54 16.49
N ASP A 142 -4.31 -13.14 15.69
CA ASP A 142 -3.13 -13.90 16.11
C ASP A 142 -1.89 -13.10 15.69
N VAL A 143 -1.20 -12.51 16.67
CA VAL A 143 -0.03 -11.67 16.41
C VAL A 143 1.22 -12.54 16.41
N ASP A 144 2.04 -12.39 15.38
CA ASP A 144 3.29 -13.13 15.23
C ASP A 144 4.45 -12.24 14.74
N GLN A 145 5.56 -12.87 14.35
CA GLN A 145 6.70 -12.20 13.71
C GLN A 145 7.11 -12.94 12.43
N SER A 146 6.16 -13.60 11.75
CA SER A 146 6.45 -14.51 10.63
C SER A 146 6.97 -13.79 9.38
N TYR A 147 6.71 -12.48 9.27
CA TYR A 147 7.14 -11.65 8.15
C TYR A 147 7.68 -10.31 8.63
N ARG A 148 8.90 -9.95 8.22
CA ARG A 148 9.56 -8.69 8.56
C ARG A 148 9.84 -7.91 7.28
N HIS A 149 9.38 -6.66 7.23
CA HIS A 149 9.62 -5.74 6.14
C HIS A 149 9.12 -4.33 6.52
N ASP A 150 9.90 -3.27 6.32
CA ASP A 150 9.41 -1.91 6.22
C ASP A 150 9.11 -1.61 4.75
N GLN A 151 7.85 -1.73 4.35
CA GLN A 151 7.43 -1.55 2.95
C GLN A 151 6.92 -0.13 2.68
N ARG A 152 7.11 0.82 3.60
CA ARG A 152 6.56 2.17 3.45
C ARG A 152 7.13 2.88 2.23
N LEU A 153 6.28 3.69 1.61
CA LEU A 153 6.65 4.50 0.45
C LEU A 153 6.71 5.99 0.86
N LEU A 154 7.88 6.61 0.75
CA LEU A 154 8.11 8.02 1.08
C LEU A 154 8.14 8.89 -0.17
N ASP A 155 7.41 9.99 -0.11
CA ASP A 155 7.52 11.09 -1.07
C ASP A 155 7.09 12.40 -0.40
N ALA A 156 8.07 13.28 -0.15
CA ALA A 156 7.83 14.56 0.52
C ALA A 156 6.97 15.54 -0.31
N ARG A 157 6.74 15.26 -1.60
CA ARG A 157 5.92 16.08 -2.48
C ARG A 157 4.43 15.78 -2.33
N VAL A 158 4.07 14.67 -1.69
CA VAL A 158 2.69 14.20 -1.55
C VAL A 158 2.26 14.29 -0.10
N VAL A 159 1.11 14.93 0.15
CA VAL A 159 0.49 14.99 1.47
C VAL A 159 -0.79 14.16 1.43
N MET A 160 -0.83 13.08 2.22
CA MET A 160 -2.01 12.24 2.39
C MET A 160 -2.51 12.30 3.84
N PRO A 161 -3.82 12.10 4.08
CA PRO A 161 -4.34 11.88 5.42
C PRO A 161 -3.59 10.76 6.14
N ARG A 162 -3.21 10.97 7.40
CA ARG A 162 -2.48 9.96 8.16
C ARG A 162 -3.37 8.76 8.44
N LEU A 163 -2.88 7.56 8.15
CA LEU A 163 -3.63 6.32 8.37
C LEU A 163 -4.10 6.17 9.82
N SER A 164 -3.26 6.56 10.79
CA SER A 164 -3.59 6.51 12.23
C SER A 164 -4.77 7.39 12.65
N CYS A 165 -5.15 8.39 11.85
CA CYS A 165 -6.34 9.21 12.05
C CYS A 165 -7.57 8.69 11.29
N ARG A 166 -7.38 7.77 10.35
CA ARG A 166 -8.44 7.21 9.50
C ARG A 166 -8.94 5.86 9.99
N LEU A 167 -8.07 5.07 10.62
CA LEU A 167 -8.38 3.77 11.21
C LEU A 167 -8.86 3.88 12.67
#